data_AF-A0A833FVW1-F1
#
_entry.id   AF-A0A833FVW1-F1
#
_cell.length_a   1.000
_cell.length_b   1.000
_cell.length_c   1.000
_cell.angle_alpha   90.00
_cell.angle_beta   90.00
_cell.angle_gamma   90.00
#
_symmetry.space_group_name_H-M   'P 1'
#
loop_
_entity.id
_entity.type
_entity.pdbx_description
1 polymer ?
#
loop_
_entity_poly.entity_id
_entity_poly.type
_entity_poly.pdbx_seq_one_letter_code
_entity_poly.pdbx_strand_id
1 'polypeptide(L)' 'TMFYADVEGHPEERALSLALEELEFFSTELKVLGIYAASPFRAIAEERAKALAQA' A
#
# COMPACT_ATOMS: atom_id res chain seq x y z
N THR A 1 16.66 -4.21 -12.03
CA THR A 1 15.30 -4.34 -12.58
C THR A 1 14.45 -3.24 -11.97
N MET A 2 13.37 -2.82 -12.63
CA MET A 2 12.46 -1.80 -12.09
C MET A 2 11.12 -2.45 -11.77
N PHE A 3 10.51 -2.04 -10.66
CA PHE A 3 9.20 -2.54 -10.22
C PHE A 3 8.22 -1.37 -10.07
N TYR A 4 6.97 -1.64 -10.41
CA TYR A 4 5.85 -0.76 -10.12
C TYR A 4 4.97 -1.48 -9.09
N ALA A 5 4.64 -0.80 -7.99
CA ALA A 5 3.81 -1.33 -6.93
C ALA A 5 2.86 -0.25 -6.43
N ASP A 6 1.61 -0.63 -6.20
CA ASP A 6 0.63 0.16 -5.46
C ASP A 6 0.48 -0.45 -4.06
N VAL A 7 0.40 0.41 -3.04
CA VAL A 7 0.22 0.00 -1.64
C VAL A 7 -0.94 0.77 -1.02
N GLU A 8 -1.58 0.19 -0.02
CA GLU A 8 -2.61 0.85 0.77
C GLU A 8 -2.00 1.43 2.03
N GLY A 9 -2.19 2.73 2.25
CA GLY A 9 -1.67 3.47 3.39
C GLY A 9 -1.16 4.85 2.99
N HIS A 10 -1.13 5.78 3.94
CA HIS A 10 -0.54 7.10 3.76
C HIS A 10 0.94 7.10 4.18
N PRO A 11 1.87 7.78 3.46
CA PRO A 11 3.30 7.82 3.85
C PRO A 11 3.57 8.39 5.24
N GLU A 12 2.63 9.15 5.81
CA GLU A 12 2.71 9.66 7.19
C GLU A 12 2.35 8.59 8.25
N GLU A 13 1.73 7.49 7.84
CA GLU A 13 1.46 6.39 8.75
C GLU A 13 2.75 5.65 9.08
N ARG A 14 2.99 5.45 10.39
CA ARG A 14 4.23 4.87 10.91
C ARG A 14 4.62 3.55 10.25
N ALA A 15 3.64 2.67 10.00
CA ALA A 15 3.90 1.36 9.41
C ALA A 15 4.46 1.47 7.98
N LEU A 16 3.88 2.35 7.16
CA LEU A 16 4.32 2.54 5.79
C LEU A 16 5.65 3.29 5.73
N SER A 17 5.84 4.31 6.58
CA SER A 17 7.10 5.04 6.66
C SER A 17 8.29 4.12 6.96
N LEU A 18 8.14 3.17 7.89
CA LEU A 18 9.19 2.21 8.21
C LEU A 18 9.48 1.26 7.03
N ALA A 19 8.44 0.80 6.34
CA ALA A 19 8.61 -0.06 5.17
C ALA A 19 9.31 0.66 4.01
N LEU A 20 9.03 1.96 3.81
CA LEU A 20 9.71 2.77 2.79
C LEU A 20 11.18 3.00 3.15
N GLU A 21 11.50 3.23 4.42
CA GLU A 21 12.89 3.36 4.90
C GLU A 21 13.70 2.07 4.63
N GLU A 22 13.12 0.91 4.94
CA GLU A 22 13.74 -0.38 4.60
C GLU A 22 13.89 -0.55 3.08
N LEU A 23 12.89 -0.15 2.30
CA LEU A 23 12.94 -0.26 0.85
C LEU A 23 14.02 0.64 0.23
N GLU A 24 14.23 1.84 0.76
CA GLU A 24 15.33 2.72 0.36
C GLU A 24 16.70 2.10 0.64
N PHE A 25 16.85 1.34 1.72
CA PHE A 25 18.10 0.63 2.00
C PHE A 25 18.40 -0.48 0.98
N PHE A 26 17.38 -1.20 0.51
CA PHE A 26 17.55 -2.32 -0.43
C PHE A 26 17.50 -1.95 -1.91
N SER A 27 16.99 -0.76 -2.26
CA SER A 27 16.82 -0.31 -3.64
C SER A 27 17.80 0.80 -4.00
N THR A 28 18.16 0.90 -5.29
CA THR A 28 19.06 1.97 -5.77
C THR A 28 18.31 3.30 -5.95
N GLU A 29 17.03 3.24 -6.29
CA GLU A 29 16.18 4.41 -6.49
C GLU A 29 14.74 4.07 -6.08
N LEU A 30 14.19 4.88 -5.18
CA LEU A 30 12.77 4.86 -4.82
C LEU A 30 12.11 6.13 -5.36
N LYS A 31 11.04 5.97 -6.15
CA LYS A 31 10.26 7.10 -6.68
C LYS A 31 8.79 6.95 -6.35
N VAL A 32 8.28 7.83 -5.48
CA VAL A 32 6.85 7.95 -5.20
C VAL A 32 6.19 8.73 -6.35
N LEU A 33 5.27 8.09 -7.07
CA LEU A 33 4.61 8.69 -8.22
C LEU A 33 3.41 9.57 -7.82
N GLY A 34 2.82 9.32 -6.66
CA GLY A 34 1.72 10.11 -6.11
C GLY A 34 0.96 9.36 -5.02
N ILE A 35 0.12 10.10 -4.31
CA ILE A 35 -0.79 9.58 -3.29
C ILE A 35 -2.21 9.89 -3.76
N TYR A 36 -3.12 8.93 -3.67
CA TYR A 36 -4.50 9.09 -4.09
C TYR A 36 -5.45 8.46 -3.09
N ALA A 37 -6.68 9.00 -3.01
CA ALA A 37 -7.72 8.45 -2.16
C ALA A 37 -8.16 7.08 -2.70
N ALA A 38 -8.33 6.11 -1.80
CA ALA A 38 -8.83 4.79 -2.15
C ALA A 38 -10.25 4.90 -2.74
N SER A 39 -10.48 4.16 -3.83
CA SER A 39 -11.83 4.05 -4.40
C SER A 39 -12.78 3.36 -3.39
N PRO A 40 -14.02 3.84 -3.21
CA PRO A 40 -15.01 3.22 -2.33
C PRO A 40 -15.25 1.73 -2.61
N PHE A 41 -14.96 1.28 -3.83
CA PHE A 41 -15.08 -0.12 -4.23
C PHE A 41 -14.16 -1.06 -3.43
N ARG A 42 -12.99 -0.59 -2.97
CA ARG A 42 -12.06 -1.40 -2.16
C ARG A 42 -12.65 -1.74 -0.80
N ALA A 43 -13.34 -0.80 -0.16
CA ALA A 43 -14.02 -1.05 1.13
C ALA A 43 -15.12 -2.13 0.98
N ILE A 44 -15.88 -2.09 -0.11
CA ILE A 44 -16.90 -3.12 -0.41
C ILE A 44 -16.25 -4.48 -0.66
N ALA A 45 -15.12 -4.51 -1.37
CA ALA A 45 -14.38 -5.74 -1.64
C ALA A 45 -13.78 -6.32 -0.35
N GLU A 46 -13.21 -5.49 0.52
CA GLU A 46 -12.71 -5.92 1.83
C GLU A 46 -13.83 -6.47 2.72
N GLU A 47 -14.99 -5.80 2.77
CA GLU A 47 -16.13 -6.26 3.56
C GLU A 47 -16.62 -7.64 3.08
N ARG A 48 -16.73 -7.83 1.76
CA ARG A 48 -17.08 -9.12 1.16
C ARG A 48 -16.02 -10.19 1.42
N ALA A 49 -14.74 -9.85 1.34
CA ALA A 49 -13.65 -10.77 1.63
C ALA A 49 -13.66 -11.21 3.11
N LYS A 50 -13.89 -10.28 4.04
CA LYS A 50 -14.04 -10.57 5.48
C LYS A 50 -15.25 -11.45 5.75
N ALA A 51 -16.38 -11.20 5.08
CA ALA A 51 -17.59 -12.01 5.21
C ALA A 51 -17.39 -13.46 4.72
N LEU A 52 -16.66 -13.66 3.61
CA LEU A 52 -16.32 -14.99 3.09
C LEU A 52 -15.30 -15.72 3.97
N ALA A 53 -14.37 -15.02 4.61
CA ALA A 53 -13.38 -15.62 5.50
C ALA A 53 -13.96 -16.05 6.87
N GLN A 54 -15.16 -15.58 7.22
CA GLN A 54 -15.85 -15.88 8.49
C GLN A 54 -16.94 -16.95 8.34
N ALA A 55 -17.19 -17.46 7.13
CA ALA A 55 -18.14 -18.53 6.84
C ALA A 55 -17.43 -19.88 6.65
#